data_AF-A0A1A8PCF1-F1
#
_entry.id   AF-A0A1A8PCF1-F1
#
_cell.length_a   1.000
_cell.length_b   1.000
_cell.length_c   1.000
_cell.angle_alpha   90.00
_cell.angle_beta   90.00
_cell.angle_gamma   90.00
#
_symmetry.space_group_name_H-M   'P 1'
#
loop_
_entity.id
_entity.type
_entity.pdbx_description
1 polymer ?
#
loop_
_entity_poly.entity_id
_entity_poly.type
_entity_poly.pdbx_seq_one_letter_code
_entity_poly.pdbx_strand_id
1 'polypeptide(L)'
;KIRLKFKMGNYRQKLRDAGCQELKINSDKRGSGDTRGRRNKVKKPRRSETNFLPDLPQGRDIKKLDEERMMLSQEMAKAKPNLDFIDSGMNATFALRRKEIVEEE
;
A
#
# COMPACT_ATOMS: atom_id res chain seq x y z
N LYS A 1 -26.42 -22.78 5.77
CA LYS A 1 -26.06 -21.34 5.74
C LYS A 1 -24.53 -21.20 5.79
N ILE A 2 -23.89 -20.73 4.72
CA ILE A 2 -22.43 -20.49 4.73
C ILE A 2 -22.14 -19.31 5.66
N ARG A 3 -21.26 -19.51 6.65
CA ARG A 3 -20.88 -18.45 7.60
C ARG A 3 -20.10 -17.36 6.85
N LEU A 4 -20.32 -16.09 7.20
CA LEU A 4 -19.65 -14.93 6.61
C LEU A 4 -18.13 -15.08 6.53
N LYS A 5 -17.51 -15.68 7.56
CA LYS A 5 -16.07 -15.97 7.60
C LYS A 5 -15.56 -16.75 6.38
N PHE A 6 -16.33 -17.72 5.88
CA PHE A 6 -15.95 -18.55 4.73
C PHE A 6 -16.13 -17.77 3.43
N LYS A 7 -17.20 -16.99 3.30
CA LYS A 7 -17.42 -16.10 2.15
C LYS A 7 -16.28 -15.09 2.00
N MET A 8 -15.88 -14.45 3.10
CA MET A 8 -14.78 -13.48 3.11
C MET A 8 -13.41 -14.14 2.86
N GLY A 9 -13.20 -15.37 3.36
CA GLY A 9 -11.99 -16.15 3.06
C GLY A 9 -11.85 -16.45 1.58
N ASN A 10 -12.92 -16.96 0.96
CA ASN A 10 -12.95 -17.26 -0.48
C ASN A 10 -12.79 -16.00 -1.32
N TYR A 11 -13.44 -14.90 -0.93
CA TYR A 11 -13.29 -13.61 -1.62
C TYR A 11 -11.84 -13.12 -1.62
N ARG A 12 -11.17 -13.12 -0.47
CA ARG A 12 -9.75 -12.75 -0.37
C ARG A 12 -8.86 -13.68 -1.20
N GLN A 13 -9.14 -14.99 -1.23
CA GLN A 13 -8.39 -15.92 -2.08
C GLN A 13 -8.54 -15.55 -3.56
N LYS A 14 -9.77 -15.35 -4.04
CA LYS A 14 -10.03 -14.97 -5.44
C LYS A 14 -9.34 -13.65 -5.83
N LEU A 15 -9.38 -12.66 -4.94
CA LEU A 15 -8.69 -11.38 -5.19
C LEU A 15 -7.17 -11.53 -5.23
N ARG A 16 -6.59 -12.39 -4.39
CA ARG A 16 -5.14 -12.73 -4.50
C ARG A 16 -4.81 -13.35 -5.84
N ASP A 17 -5.61 -14.33 -6.27
CA ASP A 17 -5.40 -15.05 -7.52
C ASP A 17 -5.55 -14.11 -8.73
N ALA A 18 -6.41 -13.08 -8.61
CA ALA A 18 -6.55 -12.00 -9.59
C ALA A 18 -5.41 -10.96 -9.58
N GLY A 19 -4.42 -11.10 -8.68
CA GLY A 19 -3.25 -10.22 -8.64
C GLY A 19 -3.34 -9.02 -7.69
N CYS A 20 -4.31 -8.98 -6.78
CA CYS A 20 -4.41 -7.90 -5.79
C CYS A 20 -3.16 -7.87 -4.88
N GLN A 21 -2.33 -6.84 -5.04
CA GLN A 21 -1.01 -6.73 -4.40
C GLN A 21 -1.12 -6.74 -2.89
N GLU A 22 -2.08 -5.98 -2.33
CA GLU A 22 -2.36 -5.90 -0.89
C GLU A 22 -2.52 -7.29 -0.26
N LEU A 23 -3.35 -8.13 -0.86
CA LEU A 23 -3.67 -9.44 -0.31
C LEU A 23 -2.54 -10.44 -0.52
N LYS A 24 -1.75 -10.28 -1.59
CA LYS A 24 -0.56 -11.10 -1.84
C LYS A 24 0.47 -10.87 -0.73
N ILE A 25 0.85 -9.62 -0.49
CA ILE A 25 1.81 -9.22 0.54
C ILE A 25 1.33 -9.60 1.95
N ASN A 26 0.04 -9.41 2.25
CA ASN A 26 -0.52 -9.78 3.54
C ASN A 26 -0.71 -11.30 3.74
N SER A 27 -0.56 -12.11 2.69
CA SER A 27 -0.67 -13.57 2.77
C SER A 27 0.65 -14.29 2.99
N ASP A 28 1.78 -13.60 2.83
CA ASP A 28 3.09 -14.16 3.05
C ASP A 28 3.26 -14.59 4.50
N LYS A 29 3.38 -15.90 4.70
CA LYS A 29 3.63 -16.50 6.01
C LYS A 29 5.12 -16.41 6.29
N ARG A 30 5.48 -16.05 7.53
CA ARG A 30 6.87 -16.05 8.02
C ARG A 30 7.59 -17.34 7.56
N GLY A 31 8.66 -17.20 6.78
CA GLY A 31 9.53 -18.31 6.38
C GLY A 31 9.11 -19.12 5.15
N SER A 32 8.15 -18.64 4.34
CA SER A 32 7.79 -19.30 3.08
C SER A 32 8.00 -18.39 1.87
N GLY A 33 8.48 -18.95 0.75
CA GLY A 33 8.72 -18.23 -0.49
C GLY A 33 10.06 -17.48 -0.53
N ASP A 34 10.13 -16.45 -1.38
CA ASP A 34 11.32 -15.61 -1.62
C ASP A 34 11.69 -14.70 -0.43
N THR A 35 10.82 -14.63 0.58
CA THR A 35 11.03 -13.91 1.84
C THR A 35 11.71 -14.78 2.91
N ARG A 36 12.13 -16.03 2.58
CA ARG A 36 12.98 -16.86 3.44
C ARG A 36 14.33 -16.17 3.68
N GLY A 37 14.43 -15.45 4.78
CA GLY A 37 15.66 -14.76 5.20
C GLY A 37 15.56 -13.23 5.20
N ARG A 38 14.56 -12.65 4.51
CA ARG A 38 14.21 -11.24 4.70
C ARG A 38 13.45 -11.10 6.00
N ARG A 39 14.22 -10.81 7.04
CA ARG A 39 13.83 -10.73 8.45
C ARG A 39 12.58 -9.86 8.62
N ASN A 40 11.41 -10.49 8.69
CA ASN A 40 10.20 -10.17 9.47
C ASN A 40 10.19 -8.82 10.26
N LYS A 41 10.41 -7.68 9.62
CA LYS A 41 10.30 -6.34 10.26
C LYS A 41 8.89 -5.77 10.13
N VAL A 42 8.11 -6.23 9.15
CA VAL A 42 6.68 -5.95 9.08
C VAL A 42 6.04 -6.59 10.31
N LYS A 43 5.64 -5.75 11.28
CA LYS A 43 4.82 -6.22 12.41
C LYS A 43 3.64 -6.97 11.82
N LYS A 44 3.35 -8.16 12.36
CA LYS A 44 2.10 -8.84 11.98
C LYS A 44 0.99 -7.83 12.22
N PRO A 45 0.16 -7.53 11.21
CA PRO A 45 -1.00 -6.70 11.47
C PRO A 45 -1.79 -7.35 12.60
N ARG A 46 -2.34 -6.55 13.53
CA ARG A 46 -3.19 -7.10 14.58
C ARG A 46 -4.35 -7.84 13.92
N ARG A 47 -4.99 -8.74 14.67
CA ARG A 47 -6.20 -9.39 14.16
C ARG A 47 -7.15 -8.29 13.64
N SER A 48 -7.61 -8.44 12.40
CA SER A 48 -8.42 -7.47 11.62
C SER A 48 -7.74 -6.20 11.08
N GLU A 49 -6.45 -6.00 11.26
CA GLU A 49 -5.70 -5.00 10.49
C GLU A 49 -5.27 -5.64 9.16
N THR A 50 -5.52 -4.96 8.05
CA THR A 50 -4.95 -5.31 6.74
C THR A 50 -4.00 -4.17 6.40
N ASN A 51 -2.74 -4.47 6.06
CA ASN A 51 -1.83 -3.40 5.64
C ASN A 51 -2.38 -2.84 4.34
N PHE A 52 -2.99 -1.65 4.41
CA PHE A 52 -3.55 -1.00 3.24
C PHE A 52 -2.42 -0.72 2.23
N LEU A 53 -2.56 -1.25 1.03
CA LEU A 53 -1.61 -1.09 -0.07
C LEU A 53 -2.41 -1.05 -1.39
N PRO A 54 -3.00 0.12 -1.71
CA PRO A 54 -3.76 0.28 -2.93
C PRO A 54 -2.85 0.21 -4.14
N ASP A 55 -3.38 -0.32 -5.24
CA ASP A 55 -2.72 -0.25 -6.54
C ASP A 55 -2.58 1.21 -7.00
N LEU A 56 -1.62 1.48 -7.89
CA LEU A 56 -1.48 2.81 -8.47
C LEU A 56 -2.75 3.20 -9.24
N PRO A 57 -3.21 4.46 -9.11
CA PRO A 57 -4.41 4.91 -9.79
C PRO A 57 -4.27 4.74 -11.31
N GLN A 58 -5.33 4.24 -11.94
CA GLN A 58 -5.33 3.89 -13.36
C GLN A 58 -4.96 5.11 -14.22
N GLY A 59 -3.99 4.92 -15.12
CA GLY A 59 -3.54 5.98 -16.03
C GLY A 59 -2.53 6.96 -15.44
N ARG A 60 -2.08 6.79 -14.19
CA ARG A 60 -0.97 7.55 -13.63
C ARG A 60 0.34 6.78 -13.77
N ASP A 61 1.34 7.46 -14.30
CA ASP A 61 2.70 6.95 -14.39
C ASP A 61 3.45 7.21 -13.07
N ILE A 62 4.36 6.30 -12.71
CA ILE A 62 5.18 6.40 -11.49
C ILE A 62 5.95 7.72 -11.48
N LYS A 63 6.54 8.09 -12.62
CA LYS A 63 7.30 9.34 -12.78
C LYS A 63 6.48 10.58 -12.43
N LYS A 64 5.22 10.64 -12.86
CA LYS A 64 4.32 11.76 -12.56
C LYS A 64 3.99 11.84 -11.07
N LEU A 65 3.77 10.69 -10.44
CA LEU A 65 3.53 10.63 -9.00
C LEU A 65 4.78 11.03 -8.19
N ASP A 66 5.98 10.70 -8.69
CA ASP A 66 7.23 11.17 -8.11
C ASP A 66 7.42 12.69 -8.26
N GLU A 67 7.09 13.25 -9.42
CA GLU A 67 7.08 14.70 -9.64
C GLU A 67 6.11 15.40 -8.68
N GLU A 68 4.88 14.89 -8.54
CA GLU A 68 3.90 15.39 -7.56
C GLU A 68 4.43 15.29 -6.11
N ARG A 69 5.15 14.22 -5.77
CA ARG A 69 5.80 14.05 -4.45
C ARG A 69 6.90 15.09 -4.21
N MET A 70 7.70 15.41 -5.22
CA MET A 70 8.72 16.47 -5.13
C MET A 70 8.07 17.84 -4.92
N MET A 71 7.01 18.15 -5.67
CA MET A 71 6.26 19.40 -5.51
C MET A 71 5.65 19.54 -4.12
N LEU A 72 5.12 18.45 -3.55
CA LEU A 72 4.63 18.43 -2.16
C LEU A 72 5.73 18.74 -1.15
N SER A 73 6.91 18.16 -1.33
CA SER A 73 8.06 18.37 -0.44
C SER A 73 8.52 19.82 -0.48
N GLN A 74 8.51 20.44 -1.66
CA GLN A 74 8.81 21.86 -1.84
C GLN A 74 7.75 22.77 -1.21
N GLU A 75 6.45 22.45 -1.36
CA GLU A 75 5.37 23.22 -0.76
C GLU A 75 5.44 23.20 0.78
N MET A 76 5.71 22.03 1.36
CA MET A 76 5.85 21.85 2.81
C MET A 76 7.04 22.63 3.39
N ALA A 77 8.06 22.93 2.59
CA ALA A 77 9.23 23.69 3.01
C ALA A 77 8.99 25.22 3.03
N LYS A 78 7.87 25.71 2.50
CA LYS A 78 7.55 27.14 2.48
C LYS A 78 7.20 27.66 3.88
N ALA A 79 7.51 28.93 4.14
CA ALA A 79 7.15 29.59 5.41
C ALA A 79 5.63 29.64 5.67
N LYS A 80 4.83 29.67 4.59
CA LYS A 80 3.36 29.59 4.63
C LYS A 80 2.90 28.57 3.58
N PRO A 81 2.74 27.29 3.96
CA PRO A 81 2.37 26.24 3.02
C PRO A 81 0.89 26.33 2.65
N ASN A 82 0.56 25.99 1.40
CA ASN A 82 -0.82 25.80 0.95
C ASN A 82 -1.32 24.41 1.36
N LEU A 83 -2.12 24.36 2.44
CA LEU A 83 -2.60 23.11 3.02
C LEU A 83 -3.57 22.35 2.08
N ASP A 84 -4.39 23.05 1.30
CA ASP A 84 -5.34 22.40 0.37
C ASP A 84 -4.60 21.67 -0.76
N PHE A 85 -3.54 22.30 -1.27
CA PHE A 85 -2.66 21.66 -2.25
C PHE A 85 -1.96 20.43 -1.65
N ILE A 86 -1.46 20.56 -0.42
CA ILE A 86 -0.78 19.47 0.28
C ILE A 86 -1.75 18.30 0.48
N ASP A 87 -2.95 18.54 1.01
CA ASP A 87 -3.92 17.48 1.27
C ASP A 87 -4.30 16.73 -0.02
N SER A 88 -4.58 17.47 -1.09
CA SER A 88 -4.87 16.88 -2.41
C SER A 88 -3.71 16.04 -2.94
N GLY A 89 -2.48 16.55 -2.89
CA GLY A 89 -1.31 15.81 -3.38
C GLY A 89 -0.94 14.63 -2.49
N MET A 90 -1.16 14.73 -1.17
CA MET A 90 -0.94 13.62 -0.24
C MET A 90 -1.84 12.44 -0.58
N ASN A 91 -3.11 12.69 -0.87
CA ASN A 91 -4.07 11.66 -1.30
C ASN A 91 -3.66 11.04 -2.65
N ALA A 92 -3.25 11.88 -3.60
CA ALA A 92 -2.84 11.45 -4.94
C ALA A 92 -1.59 10.55 -4.95
N THR A 93 -0.60 10.87 -4.10
CA THR A 93 0.71 10.18 -4.04
C THR A 93 0.76 9.04 -3.02
N PHE A 94 -0.33 8.80 -2.27
CA PHE A 94 -0.35 7.81 -1.19
C PHE A 94 0.06 6.40 -1.65
N ALA A 95 -0.52 5.93 -2.76
CA ALA A 95 -0.25 4.58 -3.27
C ALA A 95 1.24 4.37 -3.59
N LEU A 96 1.89 5.36 -4.21
CA LEU A 96 3.31 5.31 -4.53
C LEU A 96 4.17 5.26 -3.26
N ARG A 97 3.97 6.21 -2.33
CA ARG A 97 4.73 6.26 -1.08
C ARG A 97 4.54 4.99 -0.23
N ARG A 98 3.33 4.44 -0.24
CA ARG A 98 3.05 3.21 0.50
C ARG A 98 3.75 2.01 -0.13
N LYS A 99 3.83 1.95 -1.46
CA LYS A 99 4.55 0.91 -2.19
C LYS A 99 6.05 0.96 -1.90
N GLU A 100 6.68 2.14 -1.95
CA GLU A 100 8.10 2.33 -1.60
C GLU A 100 8.42 1.80 -0.19
N ILE A 101 7.62 2.18 0.81
CA ILE A 101 7.81 1.72 2.20
C ILE A 101 7.74 0.18 2.30
N VAL A 102 6.86 -0.46 1.56
CA VAL A 102 6.71 -1.93 1.59
C VAL A 102 7.83 -2.64 0.85
N GLU A 103 8.41 -2.03 -0.18
CA GLU A 103 9.54 -2.59 -0.94
C GLU A 103 10.90 -2.38 -0.24
N GLU A 104 11.06 -1.30 0.53
CA GLU A 104 12.30 -0.95 1.24
C GLU A 104 12.46 -1.59 2.63
N GLU A 105 11.41 -2.21 3.20
CA GLU A 105 11.44 -2.92 4.51
C GLU A 105 12.05 -4.34 4.47
#